data_AF-A0A2J5NWY5-F1
#
_entry.id   AF-A0A2J5NWY5-F1
#
_cell.length_a   1.000
_cell.length_b   1.000
_cell.length_c   1.000
_cell.angle_alpha   90.00
_cell.angle_beta   90.00
_cell.angle_gamma   90.00
#
_symmetry.space_group_name_H-M   'P 1'
#
loop_
_entity.id
_entity.type
_entity.pdbx_description
1 polymer ?
#
loop_
_entity_poly.entity_id
_entity_poly.type
_entity_poly.pdbx_seq_one_letter_code
_entity_poly.pdbx_strand_id
1 'polypeptide(L)'
;SLAGGYTGHLGDYSTGAAQAIMPYVVGGNEVYQQQTSWPMVLEHSDVVVLWSANPLNTLKIAWNASDEQGIPWFDRLRQSGKRVICIDPMRSETAEFFGDAAEWIAPHMGTDVALMLGIAHSLVENGWQDDAFLARCTSGYDVFARYLTGESDGTAKTAEWAAAICGISAEKIRELAQLFHENTTMLMSGWGMQRQQFGEQKHWMLVTLAAMLGQIGTQGGGFGLSYHFANGGNPTRRAAVLASMQGSVAGGTDAVEKIPVARIVEALENPGASY
;
A
#
# COMPACT_ATOMS: atom_id res chain seq x y z
N SER A 1 19.32 -33.03 -24.15
CA SER A 1 19.15 -31.59 -23.90
C SER A 1 19.12 -31.39 -22.40
N LEU A 2 19.94 -30.51 -21.83
CA LEU A 2 19.81 -30.06 -20.42
C LEU A 2 18.64 -29.08 -20.24
N ALA A 3 17.94 -28.71 -21.33
CA ALA A 3 16.68 -27.98 -21.27
C ALA A 3 15.55 -28.95 -20.88
N GLY A 4 15.53 -29.35 -19.61
CA GLY A 4 14.28 -29.77 -18.99
C GLY A 4 13.38 -28.55 -18.85
N GLY A 5 12.09 -28.70 -19.08
CA GLY A 5 11.15 -27.65 -18.72
C GLY A 5 10.83 -27.68 -17.23
N TYR A 6 10.42 -26.55 -16.68
CA TYR A 6 9.98 -26.41 -15.29
C TYR A 6 8.56 -25.82 -15.27
N THR A 7 7.84 -26.08 -14.19
CA THR A 7 6.55 -25.42 -13.91
C THR A 7 6.84 -24.14 -13.15
N GLY A 8 6.47 -22.99 -13.74
CA GLY A 8 6.52 -21.70 -13.05
C GLY A 8 5.31 -21.49 -12.12
N HIS A 9 5.30 -20.39 -11.37
CA HIS A 9 4.16 -19.98 -10.57
C HIS A 9 3.59 -18.63 -11.00
N LEU A 10 2.31 -18.39 -10.68
CA LEU A 10 1.67 -17.08 -10.78
C LEU A 10 1.62 -16.42 -9.41
N GLY A 11 2.01 -15.15 -9.37
CA GLY A 11 2.10 -14.35 -8.16
C GLY A 11 3.17 -14.82 -7.18
N ASP A 12 3.09 -14.31 -5.96
CA ASP A 12 3.96 -14.59 -4.83
C ASP A 12 3.18 -14.46 -3.52
N TYR A 13 3.73 -15.02 -2.43
CA TYR A 13 3.14 -14.92 -1.09
C TYR A 13 3.26 -13.52 -0.46
N SER A 14 3.99 -12.58 -1.09
CA SER A 14 4.22 -11.25 -0.56
C SER A 14 3.10 -10.29 -0.93
N THR A 15 2.66 -10.28 -2.19
CA THR A 15 1.75 -9.28 -2.77
C THR A 15 0.59 -9.87 -3.55
N GLY A 16 0.31 -11.18 -3.41
CA GLY A 16 -0.70 -11.94 -4.16
C GLY A 16 -2.00 -11.20 -4.51
N ALA A 17 -2.64 -10.53 -3.56
CA ALA A 17 -3.87 -9.78 -3.82
C ALA A 17 -3.60 -8.41 -4.46
N ALA A 18 -2.66 -7.64 -3.92
CA ALA A 18 -2.31 -6.31 -4.44
C ALA A 18 -1.83 -6.36 -5.90
N GLN A 19 -0.97 -7.32 -6.25
CA GLN A 19 -0.48 -7.48 -7.62
C GLN A 19 -1.58 -7.89 -8.61
N ALA A 20 -2.66 -8.50 -8.12
CA ALA A 20 -3.81 -8.85 -8.94
C ALA A 20 -4.69 -7.62 -9.19
N ILE A 21 -4.96 -6.80 -8.17
CA ILE A 21 -5.90 -5.67 -8.28
C ILE A 21 -5.27 -4.39 -8.85
N MET A 22 -4.01 -4.07 -8.53
CA MET A 22 -3.38 -2.80 -8.91
C MET A 22 -3.30 -2.57 -10.43
N PRO A 23 -3.05 -3.58 -11.29
CA PRO A 23 -3.11 -3.37 -12.74
C PRO A 23 -4.47 -2.87 -13.26
N TYR A 24 -5.57 -3.21 -12.58
CA TYR A 24 -6.91 -2.74 -12.94
C TYR A 24 -7.23 -1.34 -12.38
N VAL A 25 -6.57 -0.94 -11.29
CA VAL A 25 -6.85 0.33 -10.60
C VAL A 25 -5.92 1.45 -11.07
N VAL A 26 -4.62 1.18 -11.18
CA VAL A 26 -3.58 2.18 -11.51
C VAL A 26 -2.82 1.88 -12.80
N GLY A 27 -3.20 0.82 -13.53
CA GLY A 27 -2.58 0.46 -14.81
C GLY A 27 -1.18 -0.17 -14.70
N GLY A 28 -0.71 -0.46 -13.49
CA GLY A 28 0.59 -1.05 -13.22
C GLY A 28 0.59 -1.89 -11.94
N ASN A 29 1.66 -2.66 -11.72
CA ASN A 29 1.75 -3.52 -10.53
C ASN A 29 1.91 -2.71 -9.23
N GLU A 30 2.57 -1.56 -9.31
CA GLU A 30 2.85 -0.61 -8.20
C GLU A 30 3.70 -1.17 -7.04
N VAL A 31 3.35 -2.32 -6.48
CA VAL A 31 4.00 -2.95 -5.30
C VAL A 31 5.50 -3.22 -5.48
N TYR A 32 6.00 -3.34 -6.71
CA TYR A 32 7.44 -3.51 -6.98
C TYR A 32 8.03 -2.38 -7.82
N GLN A 33 7.35 -1.23 -7.91
CA GLN A 33 7.83 -0.08 -8.65
C GLN A 33 8.62 0.88 -7.76
N GLN A 34 9.47 1.68 -8.40
CA GLN A 34 10.21 2.72 -7.71
C GLN A 34 9.25 3.76 -7.16
N GLN A 35 9.47 4.17 -5.91
CA GLN A 35 8.64 5.14 -5.21
C GLN A 35 9.21 6.55 -5.39
N THR A 36 8.41 7.57 -5.05
CA THR A 36 8.93 8.93 -4.87
C THR A 36 10.13 8.90 -3.93
N SER A 37 11.20 9.62 -4.28
CA SER A 37 12.45 9.47 -3.55
C SER A 37 12.38 10.06 -2.13
N TRP A 38 13.11 9.47 -1.19
CA TRP A 38 13.19 9.96 0.19
C TRP A 38 13.57 11.44 0.31
N PRO A 39 14.52 11.99 -0.47
CA PRO A 39 14.75 13.44 -0.49
C PRO A 39 13.50 14.25 -0.81
N MET A 40 12.71 13.85 -1.81
CA MET A 40 11.46 14.55 -2.18
C MET A 40 10.42 14.46 -1.08
N VAL A 41 10.27 13.29 -0.44
CA VAL A 41 9.37 13.12 0.71
C VAL A 41 9.80 13.99 1.89
N LEU A 42 11.10 14.00 2.22
CA LEU A 42 11.63 14.79 3.33
C LEU A 42 11.59 16.30 3.06
N GLU A 43 11.64 16.73 1.81
CA GLU A 43 11.56 18.14 1.46
C GLU A 43 10.10 18.64 1.43
N HIS A 44 9.17 17.84 0.90
CA HIS A 44 7.84 18.35 0.52
C HIS A 44 6.65 17.73 1.26
N SER A 45 6.78 16.56 1.89
CA SER A 45 5.67 16.01 2.69
C SER A 45 5.59 16.71 4.04
N ASP A 46 4.39 17.08 4.46
CA ASP A 46 4.11 17.62 5.80
C ASP A 46 3.72 16.48 6.76
N VAL A 47 2.95 15.53 6.24
CA VAL A 47 2.46 14.34 6.95
C VAL A 47 2.94 13.07 6.23
N VAL A 48 3.53 12.14 6.98
CA VAL A 48 3.89 10.81 6.49
C VAL A 48 3.14 9.76 7.30
N VAL A 49 2.34 8.94 6.62
CA VAL A 49 1.57 7.87 7.24
C VAL A 49 2.21 6.53 6.90
N LEU A 50 2.61 5.76 7.91
CA LEU A 50 3.06 4.39 7.79
C LEU A 50 1.88 3.47 8.14
N TRP A 51 1.27 2.86 7.14
CA TRP A 51 0.04 2.06 7.30
C TRP A 51 0.34 0.57 7.09
N SER A 52 0.15 -0.25 8.13
CA SER A 52 0.47 -1.70 8.11
C SER A 52 1.91 -1.98 7.65
N ALA A 53 2.85 -1.09 8.01
CA ALA A 53 4.24 -1.13 7.57
C ALA A 53 5.19 -1.20 8.77
N ASN A 54 6.12 -2.15 8.73
CA ASN A 54 7.18 -2.29 9.72
C ASN A 54 8.60 -2.29 9.08
N PRO A 55 9.00 -1.17 8.45
CA PRO A 55 10.28 -1.03 7.74
C PRO A 55 11.52 -1.38 8.58
N LEU A 56 11.50 -1.16 9.90
CA LEU A 56 12.62 -1.51 10.77
C LEU A 56 12.87 -3.03 10.84
N ASN A 57 11.84 -3.84 10.58
CA ASN A 57 11.98 -5.27 10.44
C ASN A 57 12.24 -5.68 8.98
N THR A 58 11.50 -5.10 8.02
CA THR A 58 11.47 -5.59 6.63
C THR A 58 12.60 -5.09 5.75
N LEU A 59 13.23 -3.94 6.05
CA LEU A 59 14.33 -3.39 5.24
C LEU A 59 15.68 -4.07 5.45
N LYS A 60 15.78 -5.01 6.40
CA LYS A 60 16.98 -5.83 6.60
C LYS A 60 17.23 -6.80 5.44
N ILE A 61 16.23 -7.02 4.58
CA ILE A 61 16.28 -7.92 3.44
C ILE A 61 15.92 -7.14 2.17
N ALA A 62 16.54 -7.53 1.05
CA ALA A 62 16.19 -7.06 -0.27
C ALA A 62 16.18 -8.25 -1.24
N TRP A 63 15.55 -8.09 -2.41
CA TRP A 63 15.57 -9.11 -3.46
C TRP A 63 17.00 -9.36 -3.98
N ASN A 64 17.78 -8.29 -4.08
CA ASN A 64 19.20 -8.34 -4.40
C ASN A 64 20.04 -8.11 -3.13
N ALA A 65 21.37 -8.02 -3.27
CA ALA A 65 22.22 -7.53 -2.19
C ALA A 65 21.75 -6.14 -1.73
N SER A 66 21.30 -6.04 -0.48
CA SER A 66 20.87 -4.77 0.11
C SER A 66 22.07 -3.86 0.30
N ASP A 67 21.90 -2.58 0.01
CA ASP A 67 22.86 -1.54 0.42
C ASP A 67 22.53 -0.93 1.79
N GLU A 68 21.51 -1.47 2.47
CA GLU A 68 21.06 -1.11 3.82
C GLU A 68 20.74 0.38 4.02
N GLN A 69 20.57 1.14 2.93
CA GLN A 69 20.37 2.59 3.00
C GLN A 69 18.94 3.00 3.35
N GLY A 70 17.96 2.08 3.32
CA GLY A 70 16.57 2.40 3.66
C GLY A 70 16.38 2.88 5.10
N ILE A 71 16.96 2.17 6.09
CA ILE A 71 16.82 2.49 7.53
C ILE A 71 17.31 3.92 7.86
N PRO A 72 18.49 4.39 7.38
CA PRO A 72 18.91 5.79 7.55
C PRO A 72 17.88 6.84 7.11
N TRP A 73 17.04 6.58 6.10
CA TRP A 73 16.01 7.54 5.70
C TRP A 73 14.84 7.61 6.69
N PHE A 74 14.47 6.49 7.31
CA PHE A 74 13.50 6.49 8.41
C PHE A 74 14.02 7.23 9.64
N ASP A 75 15.33 7.15 9.93
CA ASP A 75 15.93 7.96 11.00
C ASP A 75 15.93 9.46 10.69
N ARG A 76 16.18 9.84 9.43
CA ARG A 76 16.01 11.23 8.97
C ARG A 76 14.56 11.69 9.08
N LEU A 77 13.59 10.85 8.71
CA LEU A 77 12.16 11.16 8.88
C LEU A 77 11.83 11.39 10.35
N ARG A 78 12.30 10.50 11.25
CA ARG A 78 12.13 10.63 12.70
C ARG A 78 12.69 11.95 13.26
N GLN A 79 13.82 12.42 12.72
CA GLN A 79 14.48 13.65 13.15
C GLN A 79 13.97 14.92 12.43
N SER A 80 13.12 14.76 11.41
CA SER A 80 12.71 15.88 10.54
C SER A 80 11.71 16.85 11.18
N GLY A 81 11.07 16.45 12.29
CA GLY A 81 9.99 17.22 12.92
C GLY A 81 8.66 17.20 12.16
N LYS A 82 8.56 16.42 11.07
CA LYS A 82 7.31 16.21 10.32
C LYS A 82 6.30 15.42 11.15
N ARG A 83 5.03 15.52 10.79
CA ARG A 83 3.98 14.70 11.43
C ARG A 83 4.07 13.28 10.90
N VAL A 84 4.46 12.33 11.76
CA VAL A 84 4.48 10.90 11.40
C VAL A 84 3.35 10.18 12.13
N ILE A 85 2.62 9.33 11.41
CA ILE A 85 1.54 8.51 11.96
C ILE A 85 1.81 7.06 11.59
N CYS A 86 1.84 6.17 12.58
CA CYS A 86 1.93 4.73 12.41
C CYS A 86 0.53 4.12 12.64
N ILE A 87 -0.12 3.65 11.59
CA ILE A 87 -1.40 2.95 11.67
C ILE A 87 -1.12 1.45 11.59
N ASP A 88 -1.13 0.80 12.75
CA ASP A 88 -0.86 -0.63 12.87
C ASP A 88 -1.52 -1.19 14.15
N PRO A 89 -2.27 -2.30 14.09
CA PRO A 89 -2.82 -2.95 15.29
C PRO A 89 -1.73 -3.37 16.30
N MET A 90 -0.52 -3.65 15.84
CA MET A 90 0.62 -3.98 16.69
C MET A 90 1.51 -2.75 16.88
N ARG A 91 1.93 -2.49 18.12
CA ARG A 91 2.99 -1.52 18.39
C ARG A 91 4.33 -2.14 17.95
N SER A 92 4.66 -1.97 16.67
CA SER A 92 5.81 -2.59 16.02
C SER A 92 7.15 -1.96 16.40
N GLU A 93 8.26 -2.61 16.04
CA GLU A 93 9.61 -2.07 16.20
C GLU A 93 9.77 -0.72 15.47
N THR A 94 9.03 -0.50 14.38
CA THR A 94 8.95 0.82 13.72
C THR A 94 8.27 1.85 14.61
N ALA A 95 7.12 1.53 15.20
CA ALA A 95 6.44 2.44 16.13
C ALA A 95 7.30 2.73 17.37
N GLU A 96 8.01 1.74 17.91
CA GLU A 96 8.97 1.92 19.01
C GLU A 96 10.16 2.79 18.60
N PHE A 97 10.71 2.57 17.39
CA PHE A 97 11.81 3.35 16.85
C PHE A 97 11.47 4.83 16.72
N PHE A 98 10.26 5.15 16.22
CA PHE A 98 9.80 6.54 16.16
C PHE A 98 9.53 7.12 17.55
N GLY A 99 9.08 6.31 18.51
CA GLY A 99 8.77 6.77 19.87
C GLY A 99 7.78 7.94 19.83
N ASP A 100 8.08 9.02 20.57
CA ASP A 100 7.23 10.21 20.62
C ASP A 100 7.24 11.05 19.32
N ALA A 101 8.11 10.72 18.35
CA ALA A 101 8.15 11.39 17.05
C ALA A 101 7.06 10.90 16.09
N ALA A 102 6.31 9.85 16.43
CA ALA A 102 5.15 9.41 15.67
C ALA A 102 3.96 9.14 16.58
N GLU A 103 2.76 9.44 16.09
CA GLU A 103 1.53 8.97 16.71
C GLU A 103 1.25 7.53 16.28
N TRP A 104 1.00 6.64 17.24
CA TRP A 104 0.56 5.27 16.95
C TRP A 104 -0.95 5.15 17.07
N ILE A 105 -1.60 4.69 16.01
CA ILE A 105 -3.05 4.46 15.92
C ILE A 105 -3.27 2.97 15.67
N ALA A 106 -4.01 2.33 16.57
CA ALA A 106 -4.18 0.88 16.60
C ALA A 106 -5.62 0.45 16.27
N PRO A 107 -6.01 0.35 14.98
CA PRO A 107 -7.31 -0.19 14.63
C PRO A 107 -7.38 -1.69 14.93
N HIS A 108 -8.58 -2.25 15.01
CA HIS A 108 -8.78 -3.70 15.05
C HIS A 108 -8.19 -4.37 13.81
N MET A 109 -7.58 -5.55 13.98
CA MET A 109 -7.01 -6.33 12.88
C MET A 109 -8.00 -6.50 11.72
N GLY A 110 -7.56 -6.20 10.49
CA GLY A 110 -8.35 -6.42 9.27
C GLY A 110 -9.45 -5.38 9.00
N THR A 111 -9.54 -4.30 9.79
CA THR A 111 -10.58 -3.27 9.66
C THR A 111 -10.15 -2.00 8.93
N ASP A 112 -8.97 -2.01 8.27
CA ASP A 112 -8.38 -0.85 7.60
C ASP A 112 -9.30 -0.16 6.59
N VAL A 113 -10.07 -0.95 5.82
CA VAL A 113 -11.02 -0.42 4.82
C VAL A 113 -12.15 0.36 5.50
N ALA A 114 -12.63 -0.08 6.67
CA ALA A 114 -13.65 0.66 7.40
C ALA A 114 -13.09 2.00 7.90
N LEU A 115 -11.84 2.00 8.42
CA LEU A 115 -11.15 3.22 8.80
C LEU A 115 -10.99 4.19 7.60
N MET A 116 -10.49 3.70 6.46
CA MET A 116 -10.33 4.50 5.24
C MET A 116 -11.66 5.04 4.71
N LEU A 117 -12.74 4.25 4.77
CA LEU A 117 -14.08 4.69 4.38
C LEU A 117 -14.62 5.77 5.32
N GLY A 118 -14.39 5.67 6.63
CA GLY A 118 -14.75 6.71 7.59
C GLY A 118 -14.02 8.03 7.35
N ILE A 119 -12.72 7.95 7.02
CA ILE A 119 -11.91 9.11 6.63
C ILE A 119 -12.46 9.71 5.33
N ALA A 120 -12.67 8.89 4.30
CA ALA A 120 -13.20 9.31 3.01
C ALA A 120 -14.59 9.97 3.13
N HIS A 121 -15.49 9.39 3.94
CA HIS A 121 -16.79 9.98 4.20
C HIS A 121 -16.67 11.34 4.88
N SER A 122 -15.74 11.48 5.84
CA SER A 122 -15.48 12.75 6.52
C SER A 122 -14.96 13.80 5.54
N LEU A 123 -14.15 13.42 4.53
CA LEU A 123 -13.76 14.33 3.45
C LEU A 123 -14.99 14.84 2.67
N VAL A 124 -15.88 13.93 2.27
CA VAL A 124 -17.10 14.27 1.50
C VAL A 124 -18.06 15.14 2.30
N GLU A 125 -18.28 14.83 3.58
CA GLU A 125 -19.17 15.59 4.47
C GLU A 125 -18.72 17.05 4.62
N ASN A 126 -17.41 17.31 4.57
CA ASN A 126 -16.84 18.65 4.69
C ASN A 126 -16.51 19.32 3.34
N GLY A 127 -16.73 18.63 2.21
CA GLY A 127 -16.37 19.13 0.88
C GLY A 127 -14.85 19.27 0.67
N TRP A 128 -14.06 18.39 1.27
CA TRP A 128 -12.59 18.42 1.27
C TRP A 128 -11.95 17.53 0.21
N GLN A 129 -12.72 16.72 -0.51
CA GLN A 129 -12.20 15.96 -1.64
C GLN A 129 -11.84 16.87 -2.83
N ASP A 130 -10.80 16.51 -3.57
CA ASP A 130 -10.39 17.23 -4.78
C ASP A 130 -11.25 16.79 -5.99
N ASP A 131 -12.40 17.44 -6.16
CA ASP A 131 -13.32 17.18 -7.27
C ASP A 131 -12.64 17.35 -8.65
N ALA A 132 -11.65 18.25 -8.78
CA ALA A 132 -10.97 18.50 -10.04
C ALA A 132 -9.99 17.36 -10.40
N PHE A 133 -9.29 16.80 -9.41
CA PHE A 133 -8.49 15.59 -9.59
C PHE A 133 -9.37 14.39 -9.91
N LEU A 134 -10.44 14.19 -9.13
CA LEU A 134 -11.37 13.07 -9.32
C LEU A 134 -11.97 13.07 -10.73
N ALA A 135 -12.43 14.23 -11.22
CA ALA A 135 -12.99 14.36 -12.57
C ALA A 135 -11.96 14.14 -13.70
N ARG A 136 -10.70 14.53 -13.50
CA ARG A 136 -9.67 14.50 -14.55
C ARG A 136 -8.89 13.19 -14.59
N CYS A 137 -8.69 12.56 -13.44
CA CYS A 137 -7.70 11.49 -13.25
C CYS A 137 -8.32 10.16 -12.80
N THR A 138 -9.65 10.08 -12.60
CA THR A 138 -10.32 8.86 -12.14
C THR A 138 -11.55 8.53 -12.99
N SER A 139 -12.10 7.33 -12.79
CA SER A 139 -13.35 6.87 -13.38
C SER A 139 -14.15 6.09 -12.33
N GLY A 140 -15.46 6.28 -12.30
CA GLY A 140 -16.38 5.57 -11.39
C GLY A 140 -16.48 6.15 -9.97
N TYR A 141 -15.97 7.36 -9.73
CA TYR A 141 -16.07 8.02 -8.42
C TYR A 141 -17.52 8.26 -8.00
N ASP A 142 -18.41 8.59 -8.94
CA ASP A 142 -19.84 8.78 -8.69
C ASP A 142 -20.48 7.51 -8.10
N VAL A 143 -20.15 6.33 -8.65
CA VAL A 143 -20.63 5.05 -8.13
C VAL A 143 -20.10 4.80 -6.71
N PHE A 144 -18.82 5.08 -6.47
CA PHE A 144 -18.22 4.96 -5.14
C PHE A 144 -18.85 5.93 -4.13
N ALA A 145 -19.07 7.18 -4.50
CA ALA A 145 -19.65 8.21 -3.64
C ALA A 145 -21.06 7.81 -3.18
N ARG A 146 -21.89 7.24 -4.07
CA ARG A 146 -23.22 6.72 -3.72
C ARG A 146 -23.18 5.58 -2.69
N TYR A 147 -22.16 4.73 -2.75
CA TYR A 147 -21.93 3.71 -1.71
C TYR A 147 -21.42 4.31 -0.40
N LEU A 148 -20.52 5.29 -0.50
CA LEU A 148 -19.92 5.97 0.66
C LEU A 148 -20.99 6.71 1.47
N THR A 149 -21.88 7.45 0.82
CA THR A 149 -22.98 8.19 1.45
C THR A 149 -24.17 7.33 1.84
N GLY A 150 -24.18 6.05 1.47
CA GLY A 150 -25.26 5.11 1.75
C GLY A 150 -26.46 5.22 0.80
N GLU A 151 -26.38 6.00 -0.27
CA GLU A 151 -27.45 6.09 -1.28
C GLU A 151 -27.70 4.73 -1.95
N SER A 152 -26.66 3.93 -2.17
CA SER A 152 -26.79 2.64 -2.87
C SER A 152 -27.22 1.48 -1.98
N ASP A 153 -26.97 1.54 -0.67
CA ASP A 153 -27.16 0.40 0.26
C ASP A 153 -27.86 0.74 1.59
N GLY A 154 -28.28 2.00 1.78
CA GLY A 154 -28.95 2.50 2.98
C GLY A 154 -28.03 2.74 4.19
N THR A 155 -26.71 2.55 4.06
CA THR A 155 -25.77 2.68 5.19
C THR A 155 -24.66 3.69 4.86
N ALA A 156 -24.76 4.91 5.38
CA ALA A 156 -23.68 5.89 5.27
C ALA A 156 -22.43 5.41 6.03
N LYS A 157 -21.26 5.51 5.39
CA LYS A 157 -19.98 5.05 5.96
C LYS A 157 -19.35 6.12 6.86
N THR A 158 -20.14 6.67 7.78
CA THR A 158 -19.75 7.77 8.66
C THR A 158 -18.56 7.41 9.55
N ALA A 159 -17.94 8.43 10.17
CA ALA A 159 -16.90 8.21 11.17
C ALA A 159 -17.41 7.35 12.35
N GLU A 160 -18.67 7.49 12.77
CA GLU A 160 -19.29 6.64 13.81
C GLU A 160 -19.44 5.19 13.36
N TRP A 161 -19.88 4.97 12.11
CA TRP A 161 -19.96 3.63 11.52
C TRP A 161 -18.58 2.97 11.50
N ALA A 162 -17.57 3.70 11.03
CA ALA A 162 -16.20 3.20 10.98
C ALA A 162 -15.64 2.92 12.38
N ALA A 163 -15.90 3.81 13.34
CA ALA A 163 -15.44 3.67 14.73
C ALA A 163 -15.96 2.39 15.40
N ALA A 164 -17.23 2.06 15.17
CA ALA A 164 -17.84 0.83 15.70
C ALA A 164 -17.17 -0.45 15.17
N ILE A 165 -16.56 -0.39 13.98
CA ILE A 165 -15.90 -1.55 13.35
C ILE A 165 -14.41 -1.57 13.72
N CYS A 166 -13.70 -0.46 13.50
CA CYS A 166 -12.25 -0.42 13.60
C CYS A 166 -11.72 -0.09 15.00
N GLY A 167 -12.57 0.33 15.93
CA GLY A 167 -12.16 0.65 17.30
C GLY A 167 -11.45 1.99 17.48
N ILE A 168 -11.25 2.77 16.40
CA ILE A 168 -10.74 4.14 16.46
C ILE A 168 -11.90 5.11 16.70
N SER A 169 -11.74 6.10 17.57
CA SER A 169 -12.82 7.06 17.85
C SER A 169 -13.22 7.86 16.60
N ALA A 170 -14.51 8.17 16.47
CA ALA A 170 -15.01 8.97 15.35
C ALA A 170 -14.35 10.36 15.29
N GLU A 171 -13.98 10.94 16.43
CA GLU A 171 -13.21 12.18 16.52
C GLU A 171 -11.83 12.04 15.86
N LYS A 172 -11.08 10.97 16.19
CA LYS A 172 -9.77 10.71 15.58
C LYS A 172 -9.89 10.45 14.08
N ILE A 173 -10.95 9.77 13.63
CA ILE A 173 -11.20 9.55 12.20
C ILE A 173 -11.41 10.87 11.45
N ARG A 174 -12.18 11.81 12.02
CA ARG A 174 -12.37 13.15 11.45
C ARG A 174 -11.10 13.98 11.49
N GLU A 175 -10.33 13.90 12.59
CA GLU A 175 -9.03 14.55 12.74
C GLU A 175 -8.06 14.09 11.63
N LEU A 176 -8.01 12.78 11.35
CA LEU A 176 -7.18 12.25 10.25
C LEU A 176 -7.63 12.79 8.89
N ALA A 177 -8.93 12.86 8.64
CA ALA A 177 -9.46 13.42 7.39
C ALA A 177 -9.07 14.89 7.20
N GLN A 178 -9.24 15.71 8.25
CA GLN A 178 -8.84 17.12 8.24
C GLN A 178 -7.32 17.25 8.04
N LEU A 179 -6.53 16.53 8.83
CA LEU A 179 -5.08 16.56 8.76
C LEU A 179 -4.57 16.21 7.37
N PHE A 180 -5.11 15.16 6.75
CA PHE A 180 -4.67 14.73 5.41
C PHE A 180 -5.08 15.71 4.32
N HIS A 181 -6.24 16.36 4.46
CA HIS A 181 -6.70 17.39 3.52
C HIS A 181 -5.87 18.67 3.61
N GLU A 182 -5.59 19.16 4.82
CA GLU A 182 -4.92 20.45 5.04
C GLU A 182 -3.42 20.43 4.74
N ASN A 183 -2.83 19.25 4.54
CA ASN A 183 -1.37 19.05 4.48
C ASN A 183 -0.96 18.16 3.31
N THR A 184 0.26 18.34 2.81
CA THR A 184 0.85 17.43 1.82
C THR A 184 1.14 16.08 2.49
N THR A 185 0.39 15.05 2.10
CA THR A 185 0.33 13.77 2.80
C THR A 185 0.85 12.64 1.91
N MET A 186 1.83 11.90 2.42
CA MET A 186 2.33 10.67 1.81
C MET A 186 1.80 9.44 2.56
N LEU A 187 0.93 8.67 1.90
CA LEU A 187 0.39 7.42 2.42
C LEU A 187 1.30 6.24 2.05
N MET A 188 2.17 5.82 2.95
CA MET A 188 3.06 4.68 2.76
C MET A 188 2.42 3.42 3.34
N SER A 189 2.07 2.44 2.52
CA SER A 189 1.51 1.18 3.01
C SER A 189 2.47 0.00 2.92
N GLY A 190 2.32 -0.91 3.87
CA GLY A 190 2.95 -2.23 3.83
C GLY A 190 2.07 -3.27 3.14
N TRP A 191 2.63 -4.46 2.92
CA TRP A 191 1.89 -5.59 2.31
C TRP A 191 1.22 -6.51 3.32
N GLY A 192 1.30 -6.22 4.62
CA GLY A 192 0.69 -7.03 5.67
C GLY A 192 -0.83 -7.12 5.52
N MET A 193 -1.49 -5.97 5.39
CA MET A 193 -2.96 -5.87 5.34
C MET A 193 -3.63 -6.64 4.20
N GLN A 194 -2.96 -6.84 3.06
CA GLN A 194 -3.54 -7.57 1.92
C GLN A 194 -3.35 -9.09 1.98
N ARG A 195 -2.54 -9.63 2.91
CA ARG A 195 -2.36 -11.09 3.07
C ARG A 195 -3.45 -11.69 3.94
N GLN A 196 -4.69 -11.38 3.61
CA GLN A 196 -5.89 -11.75 4.34
C GLN A 196 -7.06 -11.93 3.36
N GLN A 197 -8.18 -12.46 3.85
CA GLN A 197 -9.41 -12.55 3.05
C GLN A 197 -9.83 -11.16 2.56
N PHE A 198 -10.20 -11.05 1.29
CA PHE A 198 -10.54 -9.77 0.62
C PHE A 198 -9.39 -8.75 0.62
N GLY A 199 -8.14 -9.24 0.55
CA GLY A 199 -6.93 -8.42 0.59
C GLY A 199 -6.84 -7.37 -0.52
N GLU A 200 -7.48 -7.61 -1.65
CA GLU A 200 -7.54 -6.70 -2.81
C GLU A 200 -8.16 -5.35 -2.43
N GLN A 201 -9.10 -5.36 -1.47
CA GLN A 201 -9.83 -4.17 -1.05
C GLN A 201 -8.94 -3.15 -0.34
N LYS A 202 -7.87 -3.60 0.32
CA LYS A 202 -7.05 -2.74 1.18
C LYS A 202 -6.29 -1.68 0.39
N HIS A 203 -5.48 -2.13 -0.58
CA HIS A 203 -4.71 -1.23 -1.42
C HIS A 203 -5.60 -0.49 -2.42
N TRP A 204 -6.70 -1.09 -2.89
CA TRP A 204 -7.66 -0.39 -3.73
C TRP A 204 -8.33 0.79 -2.99
N MET A 205 -8.76 0.58 -1.75
CA MET A 205 -9.33 1.66 -0.94
C MET A 205 -8.28 2.72 -0.57
N LEU A 206 -7.03 2.33 -0.31
CA LEU A 206 -5.93 3.28 -0.06
C LEU A 206 -5.70 4.21 -1.26
N VAL A 207 -5.65 3.66 -2.47
CA VAL A 207 -5.52 4.46 -3.71
C VAL A 207 -6.74 5.35 -3.92
N THR A 208 -7.94 4.85 -3.62
CA THR A 208 -9.18 5.65 -3.70
C THR A 208 -9.12 6.84 -2.75
N LEU A 209 -8.69 6.64 -1.50
CA LEU A 209 -8.48 7.72 -0.53
C LEU A 209 -7.42 8.72 -1.01
N ALA A 210 -6.28 8.24 -1.53
CA ALA A 210 -5.24 9.11 -2.08
C ALA A 210 -5.74 9.94 -3.28
N ALA A 211 -6.59 9.36 -4.13
CA ALA A 211 -7.22 10.05 -5.24
C ALA A 211 -8.22 11.11 -4.77
N MET A 212 -8.99 10.84 -3.72
CA MET A 212 -9.89 11.82 -3.10
C MET A 212 -9.13 13.01 -2.50
N LEU A 213 -7.93 12.79 -1.97
CA LEU A 213 -7.06 13.87 -1.49
C LEU A 213 -6.46 14.70 -2.65
N GLY A 214 -6.43 14.17 -3.88
CA GLY A 214 -5.95 14.90 -5.06
C GLY A 214 -4.43 15.07 -5.18
N GLN A 215 -3.66 14.46 -4.27
CA GLN A 215 -2.22 14.70 -4.14
C GLN A 215 -1.34 13.70 -4.92
N ILE A 216 -1.94 12.76 -5.67
CA ILE A 216 -1.18 11.81 -6.49
C ILE A 216 -0.44 12.56 -7.60
N GLY A 217 0.89 12.41 -7.63
CA GLY A 217 1.76 13.03 -8.62
C GLY A 217 2.31 14.41 -8.22
N THR A 218 1.96 14.92 -7.04
CA THR A 218 2.60 16.13 -6.49
C THR A 218 3.93 15.78 -5.81
N GLN A 219 4.73 16.80 -5.48
CA GLN A 219 5.96 16.62 -4.72
C GLN A 219 5.61 16.25 -3.28
N GLY A 220 5.96 15.04 -2.83
CA GLY A 220 5.73 14.58 -1.46
C GLY A 220 4.29 14.17 -1.13
N GLY A 221 3.35 14.24 -2.06
CA GLY A 221 1.96 13.81 -1.88
C GLY A 221 1.63 12.47 -2.55
N GLY A 222 0.49 11.89 -2.18
CA GLY A 222 -0.05 10.69 -2.80
C GLY A 222 0.17 9.43 -1.95
N PHE A 223 0.57 8.34 -2.59
CA PHE A 223 0.75 7.06 -1.91
C PHE A 223 2.00 6.32 -2.41
N GLY A 224 2.45 5.35 -1.63
CA GLY A 224 3.46 4.40 -2.05
C GLY A 224 3.31 3.05 -1.35
N LEU A 225 3.56 1.98 -2.10
CA LEU A 225 3.30 0.62 -1.65
C LEU A 225 4.58 -0.14 -1.29
N SER A 226 5.79 0.42 -1.48
CA SER A 226 7.03 -0.37 -1.37
C SER A 226 8.18 0.27 -0.58
N TYR A 227 7.97 1.39 0.11
CA TYR A 227 8.99 2.03 0.97
C TYR A 227 9.57 1.09 2.06
N HIS A 228 8.83 0.08 2.46
CA HIS A 228 9.23 -0.91 3.47
C HIS A 228 10.00 -2.12 2.88
N PHE A 229 10.14 -2.21 1.56
CA PHE A 229 10.74 -3.35 0.85
C PHE A 229 11.93 -2.89 0.01
N ALA A 230 13.03 -3.64 0.09
CA ALA A 230 14.19 -3.52 -0.80
C ALA A 230 14.65 -2.06 -1.07
N ASN A 231 14.65 -1.23 -0.02
CA ASN A 231 15.08 0.17 -0.08
C ASN A 231 14.22 1.06 -1.00
N GLY A 232 12.92 0.77 -1.11
CA GLY A 232 11.97 1.59 -1.84
C GLY A 232 12.05 3.08 -1.46
N GLY A 233 12.07 3.94 -2.46
CA GLY A 233 12.25 5.39 -2.30
C GLY A 233 13.71 5.83 -2.19
N ASN A 234 14.69 4.93 -2.13
CA ASN A 234 16.09 5.35 -2.19
C ASN A 234 16.41 5.96 -3.57
N PRO A 235 17.24 7.03 -3.63
CA PRO A 235 17.67 7.60 -4.90
C PRO A 235 18.30 6.54 -5.80
N THR A 236 17.80 6.45 -7.03
CA THR A 236 18.25 5.44 -8.00
C THR A 236 19.73 5.66 -8.30
N ARG A 237 20.53 4.60 -8.18
CA ARG A 237 21.97 4.68 -8.52
C ARG A 237 22.16 4.72 -10.03
N ARG A 238 23.18 5.45 -10.50
CA ARG A 238 23.58 5.51 -11.92
C ARG A 238 24.39 4.29 -12.40
N ALA A 239 24.50 3.25 -11.58
CA ALA A 239 25.26 2.05 -11.91
C ALA A 239 24.44 1.13 -12.83
N ALA A 240 25.13 0.42 -13.73
CA ALA A 240 24.48 -0.56 -14.60
C ALA A 240 23.95 -1.73 -13.76
N VAL A 241 22.68 -2.09 -13.99
CA VAL A 241 22.14 -3.38 -13.52
C VAL A 241 22.65 -4.44 -14.48
N LEU A 242 23.56 -5.29 -14.01
CA LEU A 242 23.97 -6.46 -14.79
C LEU A 242 22.76 -7.38 -14.89
N ALA A 243 22.34 -7.69 -16.12
CA ALA A 243 21.32 -8.71 -16.34
C ALA A 243 21.81 -10.03 -15.75
N SER A 244 20.91 -10.78 -15.11
CA SER A 244 21.23 -12.15 -14.71
C SER A 244 21.55 -12.98 -15.95
N MET A 245 22.34 -14.05 -15.77
CA MET A 245 22.41 -15.09 -16.79
C MET A 245 20.99 -15.65 -16.97
N GLN A 246 20.34 -15.32 -18.07
CA GLN A 246 18.99 -15.82 -18.37
C GLN A 246 19.04 -17.36 -18.41
N GLY A 247 18.22 -18.01 -17.59
CA GLY A 247 18.02 -19.46 -17.62
C GLY A 247 17.24 -19.93 -18.85
N SER A 248 16.77 -19.03 -19.71
CA SER A 248 16.05 -19.35 -20.93
C SER A 248 17.01 -19.60 -22.08
N VAL A 249 16.97 -20.82 -22.62
CA VAL A 249 17.69 -21.22 -23.83
C VAL A 249 16.93 -20.69 -25.05
N ALA A 250 17.63 -20.31 -26.13
CA ALA A 250 16.97 -19.98 -27.39
C ALA A 250 16.06 -21.13 -27.85
N GLY A 251 14.76 -20.87 -27.99
CA GLY A 251 13.75 -21.88 -28.32
C GLY A 251 13.21 -22.68 -27.12
N GLY A 252 13.57 -22.31 -25.88
CA GLY A 252 12.97 -22.87 -24.67
C GLY A 252 11.54 -22.39 -24.48
N THR A 253 10.64 -23.32 -24.20
CA THR A 253 9.26 -23.05 -23.82
C THR A 253 9.05 -23.45 -22.35
N ASP A 254 8.24 -22.71 -21.60
CA ASP A 254 7.74 -23.20 -20.31
C ASP A 254 7.05 -24.55 -20.58
N ALA A 255 7.38 -25.59 -19.82
CA ALA A 255 6.85 -26.93 -20.09
C ALA A 255 5.37 -27.10 -19.72
N VAL A 256 4.82 -26.18 -18.92
CA VAL A 256 3.49 -26.31 -18.33
C VAL A 256 2.89 -24.94 -18.02
N GLU A 257 1.56 -24.89 -17.95
CA GLU A 257 0.85 -23.73 -17.39
C GLU A 257 1.33 -23.46 -15.95
N LYS A 258 1.43 -22.17 -15.60
CA LYS A 258 1.91 -21.74 -14.30
C LYS A 258 0.87 -22.03 -13.22
N ILE A 259 1.32 -22.52 -12.07
CA ILE A 259 0.44 -22.81 -10.93
C ILE A 259 0.33 -21.53 -10.07
N PRO A 260 -0.87 -21.04 -9.71
CA PRO A 260 -0.99 -19.97 -8.72
C PRO A 260 -0.29 -20.38 -7.42
N VAL A 261 0.65 -19.57 -6.94
CA VAL A 261 1.49 -19.95 -5.80
C VAL A 261 0.65 -20.28 -4.55
N ALA A 262 -0.46 -19.56 -4.37
CA ALA A 262 -1.40 -19.76 -3.27
C ALA A 262 -2.17 -21.09 -3.32
N ARG A 263 -2.16 -21.77 -4.47
CA ARG A 263 -2.86 -23.04 -4.71
C ARG A 263 -1.93 -24.25 -4.83
N ILE A 264 -0.63 -24.08 -4.52
CA ILE A 264 0.35 -25.14 -4.71
C ILE A 264 0.04 -26.36 -3.82
N VAL A 265 -0.48 -26.15 -2.61
CA VAL A 265 -0.86 -27.23 -1.70
C VAL A 265 -2.06 -27.98 -2.27
N GLU A 266 -3.12 -27.28 -2.67
CA GLU A 266 -4.31 -27.89 -3.26
C GLU A 266 -3.99 -28.67 -4.54
N ALA A 267 -3.12 -28.13 -5.38
CA ALA A 267 -2.65 -28.77 -6.61
C ALA A 267 -1.85 -30.06 -6.32
N LEU A 268 -1.04 -30.07 -5.25
CA LEU A 268 -0.26 -31.25 -4.84
C LEU A 268 -1.13 -32.31 -4.16
N GLU A 269 -2.12 -31.90 -3.37
CA GLU A 269 -3.03 -32.81 -2.66
C GLU A 269 -4.09 -33.42 -3.57
N ASN A 270 -4.47 -32.74 -4.67
CA ASN A 270 -5.53 -33.16 -5.59
C ASN A 270 -5.05 -33.23 -7.05
N PRO A 271 -4.12 -34.14 -7.39
CA PRO A 271 -3.55 -34.21 -8.73
C PRO A 271 -4.62 -34.49 -9.79
N GLY A 272 -4.70 -33.63 -10.81
CA GLY A 272 -5.66 -33.74 -11.92
C GLY A 272 -7.05 -33.16 -11.64
N ALA A 273 -7.30 -32.63 -10.44
CA ALA A 273 -8.52 -31.91 -10.10
C ALA A 273 -8.35 -30.38 -10.27
N SER A 274 -9.47 -29.64 -10.22
CA SER A 274 -9.47 -28.17 -10.22
C SER A 274 -9.03 -27.62 -8.86
N TYR A 275 -8.28 -26.51 -8.86
CA TYR A 275 -7.77 -25.78 -7.70
C TYR A 275 -7.92 -24.27 -7.86
#